data_AF-A0A3B6AWP0-F1
#
_entry.id   AF-A0A3B6AWP0-F1
#
_cell.length_a   1.000
_cell.length_b   1.000
_cell.length_c   1.000
_cell.angle_alpha   90.00
_cell.angle_beta   90.00
_cell.angle_gamma   90.00
#
_symmetry.space_group_name_H-M   'P 1'
#
loop_
_entity.id
_entity.type
_entity.pdbx_description
1 polymer ?
#
loop_
_entity_poly.entity_id
_entity_poly.type
_entity_poly.pdbx_seq_one_letter_code
_entity_poly.pdbx_strand_id
1 'polypeptide(L)'
;MSSGSHGSSASSRFRSGGTSPIPYRVHPMDYEPSVNCYCGRKAPLLTSWTDANPGRRYLCCSRATQGCGFWRWFDPRASPYLRQLLLDLRSKIVRMEGKNALLHMSLEQALCKARR
;
A
#
# COMPACT_ATOMS: atom_id res chain seq x y z
N MET A 1 -29.69 32.74 7.23
CA MET A 1 -28.27 32.77 7.63
C MET A 1 -27.69 31.41 7.26
N SER A 2 -26.94 31.35 6.16
CA SER A 2 -26.24 30.14 5.72
C SER A 2 -24.90 30.05 6.43
N SER A 3 -24.50 28.84 6.84
CA SER A 3 -23.14 28.30 6.63
C SER A 3 -23.08 26.89 7.20
N GLY A 4 -23.00 25.90 6.30
CA GLY A 4 -22.52 24.55 6.64
C GLY A 4 -21.02 24.58 6.93
N SER A 5 -20.52 23.59 7.65
CA SER A 5 -19.08 23.41 7.87
C SER A 5 -18.71 21.95 7.65
N HIS A 6 -17.91 21.76 6.60
CA HIS A 6 -17.38 20.50 6.11
C HIS A 6 -16.49 19.83 7.17
N GLY A 7 -16.74 18.55 7.43
CA GLY A 7 -15.83 17.70 8.19
C GLY A 7 -14.54 17.50 7.42
N SER A 8 -13.46 18.08 7.93
CA SER A 8 -12.13 18.04 7.32
C SER A 8 -11.60 16.61 7.18
N SER A 9 -11.44 16.18 5.94
CA SER A 9 -10.64 15.02 5.56
C SER A 9 -9.20 15.19 6.03
N ALA A 10 -8.87 14.66 7.21
CA ALA A 10 -7.50 14.51 7.65
C ALA A 10 -6.85 13.36 6.87
N SER A 11 -6.52 13.62 5.59
CA SER A 11 -5.60 12.78 4.82
C SER A 11 -4.20 12.97 5.39
N SER A 12 -3.92 12.28 6.50
CA SER A 12 -2.62 12.29 7.13
C SER A 12 -1.66 11.43 6.32
N ARG A 13 -1.00 12.08 5.36
CA ARG A 13 0.41 11.90 4.96
C ARG A 13 1.10 10.67 5.60
N PHE A 14 0.84 9.48 5.08
CA PHE A 14 1.70 8.32 5.30
C PHE A 14 2.59 8.17 4.06
N ARG A 15 3.90 8.30 4.31
CA ARG A 15 4.99 8.43 3.33
C ARG A 15 4.79 7.58 2.08
N SER A 16 4.69 8.26 0.94
CA SER A 16 4.86 7.69 -0.39
C SER A 16 6.26 7.09 -0.51
N GLY A 17 6.35 5.78 -0.35
CA GLY A 17 7.51 4.95 -0.64
C GLY A 17 7.01 3.62 -1.16
N GLY A 18 6.60 3.61 -2.43
CA GLY A 18 5.92 2.49 -3.09
C GLY A 18 4.40 2.60 -3.02
N THR A 19 3.79 3.34 -3.94
CA THR A 19 2.35 3.24 -4.20
C THR A 19 2.04 1.80 -4.59
N SER A 20 1.24 1.12 -3.75
CA SER A 20 0.70 -0.21 -4.09
C SER A 20 0.03 -0.15 -5.46
N PRO A 21 0.41 -0.99 -6.44
CA PRO A 21 -0.24 -1.01 -7.76
C PRO A 21 -1.68 -1.50 -7.68
N ILE A 22 -2.11 -2.04 -6.53
CA ILE A 22 -3.45 -2.55 -6.30
C ILE A 22 -4.19 -1.56 -5.38
N PRO A 23 -5.30 -0.95 -5.84
CA PRO A 23 -6.21 -0.20 -5.00
C PRO A 23 -6.69 -1.09 -3.86
N TYR A 24 -6.58 -0.59 -2.64
CA TYR A 24 -6.90 -1.36 -1.45
C TYR A 24 -8.41 -1.64 -1.42
N ARG A 25 -8.82 -2.92 -1.34
CA ARG A 25 -10.24 -3.32 -1.31
C ARG A 25 -10.94 -3.01 0.02
N VAL A 26 -10.22 -2.75 1.11
CA VAL A 26 -10.76 -2.56 2.46
C VAL A 26 -9.99 -1.48 3.19
N HIS A 27 -10.57 -0.33 3.57
CA HIS A 27 -9.80 0.77 4.15
C HIS A 27 -9.02 0.34 5.43
N PRO A 28 -7.84 0.91 5.74
CA PRO A 28 -7.02 0.51 6.90
C PRO A 28 -7.73 0.55 8.26
N MET A 29 -8.86 1.25 8.36
CA MET A 29 -9.66 1.40 9.58
C MET A 29 -10.93 0.53 9.60
N ASP A 30 -11.25 -0.18 8.53
CA ASP A 30 -12.55 -0.85 8.33
C ASP A 30 -12.54 -2.34 8.73
N TYR A 31 -11.48 -2.80 9.42
CA TYR A 31 -11.43 -4.17 9.95
C TYR A 31 -12.16 -4.28 11.29
N GLU A 32 -12.66 -5.48 11.61
CA GLU A 32 -13.31 -5.81 12.89
C GLU A 32 -12.78 -7.16 13.40
N PRO A 33 -12.63 -7.40 14.72
CA PRO A 33 -12.85 -6.45 15.81
C PRO A 33 -11.86 -5.29 15.82
N SER A 34 -12.29 -4.12 16.30
CA SER A 34 -11.39 -2.97 16.47
C SER A 34 -10.27 -3.24 17.47
N VAL A 35 -9.07 -2.73 17.18
CA VAL A 35 -7.90 -2.97 18.02
C VAL A 35 -7.26 -1.64 18.35
N ASN A 36 -7.26 -1.30 19.63
CA ASN A 36 -6.69 -0.05 20.10
C ASN A 36 -5.21 -0.20 20.44
N CYS A 37 -4.43 0.81 20.06
CA CYS A 37 -3.05 0.93 20.50
C CYS A 37 -2.96 1.40 21.97
N TYR A 38 -1.75 1.52 22.50
CA TYR A 38 -1.52 2.02 23.86
C TYR A 38 -1.96 3.48 24.08
N CYS A 39 -2.25 4.23 23.01
CA CYS A 39 -2.86 5.56 23.11
C CYS A 39 -4.40 5.53 23.17
N GLY A 40 -5.04 4.35 23.20
CA GLY A 40 -6.50 4.20 23.21
C GLY A 40 -7.19 4.47 21.87
N ARG A 41 -6.43 4.57 20.76
CA ARG A 41 -6.99 4.80 19.41
C ARG A 41 -6.89 3.53 18.57
N LYS A 42 -7.86 3.30 17.69
CA LYS A 42 -7.83 2.18 16.73
C LYS A 42 -6.55 2.24 15.89
N ALA A 43 -5.80 1.15 15.85
CA ALA A 43 -4.58 1.05 15.06
C ALA A 43 -4.94 0.76 13.59
N PRO A 44 -4.36 1.44 12.60
CA PRO A 44 -4.55 1.09 11.20
C PRO A 44 -3.98 -0.29 10.87
N LEU A 45 -4.67 -1.00 9.98
CA LEU A 45 -4.23 -2.26 9.39
C LEU A 45 -3.42 -1.99 8.11
N LEU A 46 -2.11 -2.18 8.20
CA LEU A 46 -1.13 -1.91 7.16
C LEU A 46 -0.62 -3.19 6.52
N THR A 47 -0.06 -3.10 5.32
CA THR A 47 0.53 -4.25 4.59
C THR A 47 2.05 -4.09 4.52
N SER A 48 2.79 -5.18 4.78
CA SER A 48 4.24 -5.21 4.56
C SER A 48 4.56 -5.48 3.10
N TRP A 49 5.51 -4.72 2.57
CA TRP A 49 6.02 -4.87 1.19
C TRP A 49 7.44 -5.43 1.14
N THR A 50 7.94 -5.89 2.29
CA THR A 50 9.28 -6.48 2.41
C THR A 50 9.32 -7.89 1.83
N ASP A 51 10.49 -8.33 1.36
CA ASP A 51 10.65 -9.67 0.77
C ASP A 51 10.50 -10.80 1.79
N ALA A 52 10.74 -10.49 3.07
CA ALA A 52 10.54 -11.41 4.18
C ALA A 52 9.06 -11.63 4.51
N ASN A 53 8.20 -10.62 4.30
CA ASN A 53 6.78 -10.65 4.66
C ASN A 53 5.90 -10.02 3.55
N PRO A 54 5.98 -10.47 2.29
CA PRO A 54 5.26 -9.85 1.18
C PRO A 54 3.75 -9.99 1.40
N GLY A 55 3.04 -8.86 1.37
CA GLY A 55 1.57 -8.84 1.48
C GLY A 55 1.04 -9.11 2.89
N ARG A 56 1.89 -9.35 3.89
CA ARG A 56 1.43 -9.69 5.25
C ARG A 56 0.96 -8.44 5.99
N ARG A 57 -0.25 -8.48 6.55
CA ARG A 57 -0.79 -7.32 7.27
C ARG A 57 -0.37 -7.26 8.74
N TYR A 58 -0.18 -6.05 9.23
CA TYR A 58 0.19 -5.74 10.60
C TYR A 58 -0.56 -4.50 11.10
N LEU A 59 -0.70 -4.39 12.41
CA LEU A 59 -1.27 -3.24 13.10
C LEU A 59 -0.13 -2.44 13.72
N CYS A 60 -0.13 -1.13 13.55
CA CYS A 60 0.87 -0.23 14.14
C CYS A 60 0.21 1.09 14.53
N CYS A 61 0.61 1.68 15.65
CA CYS A 61 0.08 2.99 16.05
C CYS A 61 0.51 4.08 15.06
N SER A 62 -0.43 4.93 14.64
CA SER A 62 -0.13 6.13 13.83
C SER A 62 0.80 7.13 14.54
N ARG A 63 0.98 7.00 15.85
CA ARG A 63 1.89 7.80 16.70
C ARG A 63 3.16 7.02 17.08
N ALA A 64 3.56 6.02 16.30
CA ALA A 64 4.77 5.23 16.56
C ALA A 64 6.02 6.13 16.71
N THR A 65 6.16 7.17 15.88
CA THR A 65 7.26 8.14 15.96
C THR A 65 7.19 9.05 17.20
N GLN A 66 6.08 9.05 17.92
CA GLN A 66 5.88 9.80 19.16
C GLN A 66 5.98 8.90 20.40
N GLY A 67 6.59 7.70 20.26
CA GLY A 67 6.88 6.79 21.36
C GLY A 67 5.85 5.70 21.62
N CYS A 68 4.75 5.63 20.85
CA CYS A 68 3.80 4.53 21.00
C CYS A 68 4.33 3.25 20.35
N GLY A 69 4.91 2.33 21.14
CA GLY A 69 5.45 1.06 20.66
C GLY A 69 4.43 -0.03 20.31
N PHE A 70 3.16 0.32 20.10
CA PHE A 70 2.15 -0.67 19.73
C PHE A 70 2.38 -1.18 18.32
N TRP A 71 2.66 -2.47 18.19
CA TRP A 71 2.78 -3.18 16.92
C TRP A 71 2.42 -4.66 17.09
N ARG A 72 1.75 -5.25 16.09
CA ARG A 72 1.51 -6.70 16.03
C ARG A 72 1.18 -7.18 14.62
N TRP A 73 1.49 -8.44 14.33
CA TRP A 73 0.98 -9.10 13.13
C TRP A 73 -0.53 -9.29 13.21
N PHE A 74 -1.21 -9.05 12.08
CA PHE A 74 -2.64 -9.34 11.93
C PHE A 74 -2.83 -10.70 11.25
N ASP A 75 -2.16 -10.89 10.12
CA ASP A 75 -2.18 -12.17 9.41
C ASP A 75 -1.10 -13.13 9.96
N PRO A 76 -1.34 -14.46 9.91
CA PRO A 76 -0.30 -15.43 10.16
C PRO A 76 0.85 -15.31 9.15
N ARG A 77 1.99 -15.93 9.45
CA ARG A 77 3.11 -15.98 8.51
C ARG A 77 2.68 -16.80 7.29
N ALA A 78 2.94 -16.28 6.10
CA ALA A 78 2.72 -17.02 4.86
C ALA A 78 3.63 -18.28 4.80
N SER A 79 3.16 -19.33 4.12
CA SER A 79 4.00 -20.49 3.83
C SER A 79 5.19 -20.09 2.95
N PRO A 80 6.32 -20.83 2.99
CA PRO A 80 7.46 -20.56 2.11
C PRO A 80 7.08 -20.53 0.62
N TYR A 81 6.18 -21.43 0.20
CA TYR A 81 5.66 -21.47 -1.17
C TYR A 81 4.90 -20.18 -1.51
N LEU A 82 3.93 -19.77 -0.68
CA LEU A 82 3.14 -18.56 -0.94
C LEU A 82 4.02 -17.32 -0.94
N ARG A 83 5.00 -17.24 -0.01
CA ARG A 83 5.99 -16.17 0.01
C ARG A 83 6.74 -16.09 -1.31
N GLN A 84 7.28 -17.21 -1.79
CA GLN A 84 8.04 -17.24 -3.04
C GLN A 84 7.17 -16.86 -4.24
N LEU A 85 5.96 -17.44 -4.33
CA LEU A 85 5.01 -17.14 -5.40
C LEU A 85 4.68 -15.64 -5.48
N LEU A 86 4.43 -14.98 -4.35
CA LEU A 86 4.16 -13.54 -4.32
C LEU A 86 5.35 -12.71 -4.83
N LEU A 87 6.59 -13.11 -4.50
CA LEU A 87 7.79 -12.44 -4.97
C LEU A 87 8.00 -12.64 -6.48
N ASP A 88 7.76 -13.85 -6.98
CA ASP A 88 7.90 -14.18 -8.40
C ASP A 88 6.87 -13.42 -9.24
N LEU A 89 5.62 -13.35 -8.76
CA LEU A 89 4.55 -12.56 -9.39
C LEU A 89 4.89 -11.07 -9.41
N ARG A 90 5.35 -10.52 -8.28
CA ARG A 90 5.80 -9.11 -8.22
C ARG A 90 6.91 -8.85 -9.23
N SER A 91 7.90 -9.73 -9.31
CA SER A 91 9.02 -9.61 -10.26
C SER A 91 8.56 -9.69 -11.71
N LYS A 92 7.59 -10.56 -12.00
CA LYS A 92 6.97 -10.66 -13.32
C LYS A 92 6.21 -9.39 -13.69
N ILE A 93 5.44 -8.82 -12.77
CA ILE A 93 4.72 -7.55 -12.98
C ILE A 93 5.71 -6.44 -13.32
N VAL A 94 6.73 -6.22 -12.48
CA VAL A 94 7.75 -5.17 -12.70
C VAL A 94 8.42 -5.32 -14.06
N ARG A 95 8.79 -6.55 -14.45
CA ARG A 95 9.38 -6.81 -15.76
C ARG A 95 8.43 -6.49 -16.91
N MET A 96 7.15 -6.81 -16.77
CA MET A 96 6.15 -6.53 -17.81
C MET A 96 5.86 -5.03 -17.90
N GLU A 97 5.75 -4.33 -16.77
CA GLU A 97 5.60 -2.87 -16.75
C GLU A 97 6.78 -2.18 -17.43
N GLY A 98 8.01 -2.66 -17.20
CA GLY A 98 9.19 -2.17 -17.91
C GLY A 98 9.11 -2.37 -19.43
N LYS A 99 8.69 -3.56 -19.88
CA LYS A 99 8.48 -3.82 -21.32
C LYS A 99 7.37 -2.94 -21.90
N ASN A 100 6.27 -2.75 -21.17
CA ASN A 100 5.17 -1.89 -21.60
C ASN A 100 5.66 -0.44 -21.76
N ALA A 101 6.43 0.07 -20.81
CA ALA A 101 7.01 1.42 -20.91
C ALA A 101 7.88 1.58 -22.17
N LEU A 102 8.74 0.60 -22.47
CA LEU A 102 9.57 0.61 -23.68
C LEU A 102 8.74 0.54 -24.97
N LEU A 103 7.69 -0.28 -24.99
CA LEU A 103 6.78 -0.39 -26.12
C LEU A 103 6.02 0.92 -26.34
N HIS A 104 5.53 1.55 -25.27
CA HIS A 104 4.87 2.86 -25.34
C HIS A 104 5.81 3.94 -25.90
N MET A 105 7.05 4.02 -25.41
CA MET A 105 8.04 4.95 -25.96
C MET A 105 8.33 4.71 -27.45
N SER A 106 8.44 3.43 -27.85
CA SER A 106 8.71 3.06 -29.24
C SER A 106 7.55 3.43 -30.16
N LEU A 107 6.31 3.21 -29.71
CA LEU A 107 5.10 3.61 -30.41
C LEU A 107 5.02 5.13 -30.57
N GLU A 108 5.27 5.89 -29.50
CA GLU A 108 5.30 7.36 -29.56
C GLU A 108 6.33 7.89 -30.55
N GLN A 109 7.54 7.31 -30.58
CA GLN A 109 8.57 7.65 -31.55
C GLN A 109 8.15 7.34 -32.99
N ALA A 110 7.54 6.18 -33.24
CA ALA A 110 7.05 5.82 -34.56
C ALA A 110 5.95 6.75 -35.05
N LEU A 111 5.00 7.12 -34.17
CA LEU A 111 3.94 8.09 -34.47
C LEU A 111 4.52 9.48 -34.76
N CYS A 112 5.55 9.92 -34.03
CA CYS A 112 6.23 11.19 -34.30
C CYS A 112 6.93 11.19 -35.66
N LYS A 113 7.57 10.07 -36.04
CA LYS A 113 8.20 9.91 -37.36
C LYS A 113 7.17 9.90 -38.50
N ALA A 114 6.04 9.21 -38.31
CA ALA A 114 4.99 9.11 -39.32
C ALA A 114 4.21 10.42 -39.54
N ARG A 115 4.32 11.38 -38.62
CA ARG A 115 3.72 12.71 -38.72
C ARG A 115 4.63 13.75 -39.40
N ARG A 116 5.87 13.40 -39.71
CA ARG A 116 6.81 14.23 -40.50
C ARG A 116 6.77 13.82 -41.95
#